data_AF-A0A423W9F7-F1
#
_entry.id   AF-A0A423W9F7-F1
#
_cell.length_a   1.000
_cell.length_b   1.000
_cell.length_c   1.000
_cell.angle_alpha   90.00
_cell.angle_beta   90.00
_cell.angle_gamma   90.00
#
_symmetry.space_group_name_H-M   'P 1'
#
loop_
_entity.id
_entity.type
_entity.pdbx_description
1 polymer ?
#
loop_
_entity_poly.entity_id
_entity_poly.type
_entity_poly.pdbx_seq_one_letter_code
_entity_poly.pdbx_strand_id
1 'polypeptide(L)'
;MFLRLAGPRRLAGIAIIVLLTWVTVLWISLPFDSSVLSWIRLMTAKAFGIIRSPNDDERLLLEQPGRFPFTDDEVAYIVKTGYGTQERVPALLEASWRTRARPEYEEDNILLVGDFTAEFEFQGKTVVIHDMVAAAMEHEAVVKTTVKNTERSYKYGNMTLAIKDGKKKEAEEYSKAVGWELDALKFIPSLELAWKTMPGKKWYIMQDDDTFIIRPSLYRFLEHLDPSNQLLYLGNAIGDYTARFAHGGSSFILSQAAMRRLFENPDVVSQAYVASLDETWGDKLIATTLIKVGVYISERYGHFFNGERPLITKASADRFCSPLVSFHGLAQPAQMKEVGKTFAGLDTPVFWKDLWEIYGQPSLDVLDKNPIRQGQDHVGRQDDPSMISRAESVDKCLADCESRGKECLAWTWDKQTKLCILSPWVVVGEHPKDRYSGLNVGEFTPRCPALFLALAAQAALVKP
;
A
#
# COMPACT_ATOMS: atom_id res chain seq x y z
N MET A 1 5.85 -68.64 4.07
CA MET A 1 5.30 -67.70 3.06
C MET A 1 5.90 -66.34 3.34
N PHE A 2 7.03 -66.01 2.71
CA PHE A 2 7.72 -64.74 2.94
C PHE A 2 6.87 -63.59 2.40
N LEU A 3 6.58 -62.59 3.24
CA LEU A 3 5.95 -61.34 2.80
C LEU A 3 6.79 -60.79 1.64
N ARG A 4 6.18 -60.67 0.46
CA ARG A 4 6.78 -59.91 -0.65
C ARG A 4 6.89 -58.46 -0.20
N LEU A 5 8.08 -58.06 0.28
CA LEU A 5 8.44 -56.67 0.50
C LEU A 5 8.12 -55.90 -0.78
N ALA A 6 7.26 -54.88 -0.65
CA ALA A 6 6.85 -54.05 -1.77
C ALA A 6 8.11 -53.47 -2.44
N GLY A 7 8.21 -53.60 -3.77
CA GLY A 7 9.35 -53.06 -4.51
C GLY A 7 9.50 -51.54 -4.29
N PRO A 8 10.71 -50.97 -4.46
CA PRO A 8 11.02 -49.58 -4.08
C PRO A 8 10.08 -48.55 -4.71
N ARG A 9 9.54 -48.80 -5.91
CA ARG A 9 8.52 -47.95 -6.56
C ARG A 9 7.17 -47.95 -5.83
N ARG A 10 6.74 -49.09 -5.27
CA ARG A 10 5.49 -49.19 -4.48
C ARG A 10 5.65 -48.53 -3.12
N LEU A 11 6.81 -48.68 -2.48
CA LEU A 11 7.13 -47.97 -1.23
C LEU A 11 7.16 -46.45 -1.43
N ALA A 12 7.76 -45.97 -2.52
CA ALA A 12 7.73 -44.56 -2.89
C ALA A 12 6.30 -44.05 -3.13
N GLY A 13 5.47 -44.81 -3.85
CA GLY A 13 4.07 -44.45 -4.07
C GLY A 13 3.26 -44.38 -2.78
N ILE A 14 3.42 -45.35 -1.87
CA ILE A 14 2.78 -45.33 -0.55
C ILE A 14 3.26 -44.14 0.27
N ALA A 15 4.57 -43.85 0.28
CA ALA A 15 5.13 -42.71 0.99
C ALA A 15 4.57 -41.37 0.49
N ILE A 16 4.41 -41.20 -0.83
CA ILE A 16 3.79 -40.01 -1.42
C ILE A 16 2.32 -39.88 -0.98
N ILE A 17 1.54 -40.96 -1.02
CA ILE A 17 0.13 -40.93 -0.60
C ILE A 17 0.03 -40.59 0.89
N VAL A 18 0.84 -41.21 1.74
CA VAL A 18 0.89 -40.92 3.18
C VAL A 18 1.26 -39.45 3.41
N LEU A 19 2.26 -38.92 2.71
CA LEU A 19 2.65 -37.52 2.78
C LEU A 19 1.50 -36.59 2.37
N LEU A 20 0.86 -36.83 1.23
CA LEU A 20 -0.27 -36.03 0.75
C LEU A 20 -1.45 -36.08 1.71
N THR A 21 -1.71 -37.24 2.30
CA THR A 21 -2.76 -37.42 3.30
C THR A 21 -2.45 -36.60 4.55
N TRP A 22 -1.21 -36.67 5.06
CA TRP A 22 -0.77 -35.87 6.20
C TRP A 22 -0.81 -34.37 5.92
N VAL A 23 -0.38 -33.92 4.75
CA VAL A 23 -0.48 -32.51 4.33
C VAL A 23 -1.94 -32.06 4.30
N THR A 24 -2.84 -32.88 3.77
CA THR A 24 -4.27 -32.57 3.73
C THR A 24 -4.88 -32.52 5.12
N VAL A 25 -4.55 -33.49 6.00
CA VAL A 25 -5.00 -33.50 7.40
C VAL A 25 -4.51 -32.26 8.12
N LEU A 26 -3.22 -31.91 8.00
CA LEU A 26 -2.66 -30.70 8.60
C LEU A 26 -3.32 -29.43 8.07
N TRP A 27 -3.59 -29.36 6.76
CA TRP A 27 -4.27 -28.21 6.15
C TRP A 27 -5.69 -27.99 6.69
N ILE A 28 -6.42 -29.07 6.96
CA ILE A 28 -7.80 -29.00 7.47
C ILE A 28 -7.82 -28.79 8.99
N SER A 29 -6.86 -29.34 9.71
CA SER A 29 -6.90 -29.42 11.19
C SER A 29 -6.18 -28.26 11.87
N LEU A 30 -5.23 -27.61 11.20
CA LEU A 30 -4.52 -26.47 11.77
C LEU A 30 -5.40 -25.22 11.74
N PRO A 31 -5.42 -24.44 12.83
CA PRO A 31 -6.14 -23.17 12.84
C PRO A 31 -5.49 -22.21 11.85
N PHE A 32 -6.26 -21.27 11.30
CA PHE A 32 -5.79 -20.36 10.26
C PHE A 32 -4.59 -19.50 10.72
N ASP A 33 -4.48 -19.19 12.00
CA ASP A 33 -3.38 -18.46 12.62
C ASP A 33 -2.16 -19.33 13.00
N SER A 34 -2.14 -20.60 12.57
CA SER A 34 -0.97 -21.48 12.72
C SER A 34 0.25 -20.91 11.99
N SER A 35 1.37 -20.77 12.72
CA SER A 35 2.65 -20.34 12.15
C SER A 35 3.14 -21.25 11.03
N VAL A 36 2.82 -22.55 11.08
CA VAL A 36 3.14 -23.53 10.03
C VAL A 36 2.38 -23.20 8.74
N LEU A 37 1.08 -22.93 8.82
CA LEU A 37 0.29 -22.56 7.66
C LEU A 37 0.74 -21.23 7.06
N SER A 38 1.01 -20.23 7.91
CA SER A 38 1.52 -18.92 7.46
C SER A 38 2.88 -19.04 6.77
N TRP A 39 3.78 -19.87 7.30
CA TRP A 39 5.06 -20.18 6.65
C TRP A 39 4.87 -20.88 5.30
N ILE A 40 4.03 -21.92 5.22
CA ILE A 40 3.75 -22.62 3.95
C ILE A 40 3.17 -21.65 2.93
N ARG A 41 2.23 -20.78 3.34
CA ARG A 41 1.64 -19.74 2.47
C ARG A 41 2.68 -18.74 1.97
N LEU A 42 3.55 -18.25 2.84
CA LEU A 42 4.61 -17.33 2.43
C LEU A 42 5.58 -17.99 1.45
N MET A 43 5.99 -19.22 1.72
CA MET A 43 6.92 -19.95 0.84
C MET A 43 6.28 -20.29 -0.50
N THR A 44 5.01 -20.69 -0.52
CA THR A 44 4.27 -20.90 -1.77
C THR A 44 4.09 -19.60 -2.54
N ALA A 45 3.73 -18.49 -1.89
CA ALA A 45 3.63 -17.18 -2.53
C ALA A 45 4.98 -16.76 -3.15
N LYS A 46 6.09 -16.92 -2.43
CA LYS A 46 7.45 -16.64 -2.96
C LYS A 46 7.81 -17.55 -4.14
N ALA A 47 7.52 -18.85 -4.04
CA ALA A 47 7.78 -19.79 -5.12
C ALA A 47 6.97 -19.47 -6.38
N PHE A 48 5.68 -19.14 -6.23
CA PHE A 48 4.84 -18.68 -7.33
C PHE A 48 5.33 -17.36 -7.91
N GLY A 49 5.81 -16.42 -7.08
CA GLY A 49 6.39 -15.16 -7.53
C GLY A 49 7.65 -15.33 -8.40
N ILE A 50 8.44 -16.37 -8.16
CA ILE A 50 9.61 -16.69 -9.02
C ILE A 50 9.17 -17.25 -10.38
N ILE A 51 8.10 -18.05 -10.40
CA ILE A 51 7.59 -18.72 -11.62
C ILE A 51 6.77 -17.75 -12.47
N ARG A 52 6.05 -16.82 -11.82
CA ARG A 52 5.19 -15.85 -12.49
C ARG A 52 6.05 -14.76 -13.13
N SER A 53 5.77 -14.43 -14.38
CA SER A 53 6.35 -13.22 -14.97
C SER A 53 5.71 -12.02 -14.27
N PRO A 54 6.48 -11.01 -13.80
CA PRO A 54 5.92 -9.76 -13.29
C PRO A 54 4.81 -9.28 -14.24
N ASN A 55 5.18 -9.16 -15.52
CA ASN A 55 4.37 -8.73 -16.66
C ASN A 55 2.95 -9.33 -16.78
N ASP A 56 2.66 -10.49 -16.19
CA ASP A 56 1.31 -11.07 -16.24
C ASP A 56 0.28 -10.19 -15.52
N ASP A 57 0.67 -9.51 -14.44
CA ASP A 57 -0.22 -8.67 -13.65
C ASP A 57 -0.42 -7.29 -14.31
N GLU A 58 0.62 -6.73 -14.91
CA GLU A 58 0.55 -5.52 -15.74
C GLU A 58 -0.31 -5.73 -16.99
N ARG A 59 -0.19 -6.90 -17.60
CA ARG A 59 -0.96 -7.25 -18.80
C ARG A 59 -2.46 -7.26 -18.53
N LEU A 60 -2.89 -7.67 -17.33
CA LEU A 60 -4.30 -7.59 -16.94
C LEU A 60 -4.81 -6.15 -17.07
N LEU A 61 -4.04 -5.18 -16.60
CA LEU A 61 -4.44 -3.78 -16.59
C LEU A 61 -4.42 -3.14 -17.98
N LEU A 62 -3.41 -3.52 -18.79
CA LEU A 62 -3.11 -2.90 -20.08
C LEU A 62 -3.95 -3.47 -21.23
N GLU A 63 -4.22 -4.77 -21.26
CA GLU A 63 -4.71 -5.44 -22.47
C GLU A 63 -6.18 -5.88 -22.40
N GLN A 64 -6.76 -6.08 -21.22
CA GLN A 64 -8.10 -6.68 -21.09
C GLN A 64 -9.08 -5.77 -20.36
N PRO A 65 -10.35 -5.67 -20.82
CA PRO A 65 -11.39 -5.05 -20.01
C PRO A 65 -11.59 -5.87 -18.73
N GLY A 66 -11.79 -5.18 -17.61
CA GLY A 66 -12.05 -5.86 -16.35
C GLY A 66 -13.34 -6.68 -16.39
N ARG A 67 -13.33 -7.82 -15.69
CA ARG A 67 -14.45 -8.79 -15.66
C ARG A 67 -15.53 -8.42 -14.65
N PHE A 68 -15.18 -7.58 -13.68
CA PHE A 68 -16.01 -7.20 -12.55
C PHE A 68 -16.08 -5.67 -12.47
N PRO A 69 -16.71 -4.99 -13.45
CA PRO A 69 -16.84 -3.55 -13.42
C PRO A 69 -17.62 -3.11 -12.18
N PHE A 70 -17.27 -1.93 -11.68
CA PHE A 70 -17.95 -1.30 -10.56
C PHE A 70 -17.88 0.22 -10.69
N THR A 71 -18.74 0.89 -9.94
CA THR A 71 -18.85 2.36 -9.90
C THR A 71 -18.36 2.91 -8.55
N ASP A 72 -18.15 4.22 -8.46
CA ASP A 72 -17.60 4.85 -7.24
C ASP A 72 -18.51 4.65 -6.02
N ASP A 73 -19.84 4.63 -6.22
CA ASP A 73 -20.85 4.28 -5.21
C ASP A 73 -20.74 2.84 -4.67
N GLU A 74 -19.96 1.97 -5.32
CA GLU A 74 -19.70 0.62 -4.82
C GLU A 74 -18.38 0.54 -4.03
N VAL A 75 -17.75 1.67 -3.72
CA VAL A 75 -16.49 1.75 -2.96
C VAL A 75 -16.69 2.53 -1.67
N ALA A 76 -16.18 2.01 -0.56
CA ALA A 76 -16.04 2.74 0.71
C ALA A 76 -14.59 3.18 0.89
N TYR A 77 -14.38 4.48 1.09
CA TYR A 77 -13.10 5.07 1.48
C TYR A 77 -13.14 5.40 2.96
N ILE A 78 -12.23 4.82 3.73
CA ILE A 78 -12.10 5.03 5.15
C ILE A 78 -10.80 5.80 5.36
N VAL A 79 -10.90 7.07 5.71
CA VAL A 79 -9.78 7.99 5.79
C VAL A 79 -9.43 8.22 7.26
N LYS A 80 -8.26 7.74 7.66
CA LYS A 80 -7.76 7.84 9.02
C LYS A 80 -6.94 9.11 9.22
N THR A 81 -7.30 9.88 10.23
CA THR A 81 -6.60 11.10 10.68
C THR A 81 -6.32 11.03 12.18
N GLY A 82 -5.60 12.01 12.71
CA GLY A 82 -5.51 12.29 14.14
C GLY A 82 -5.67 13.78 14.44
N TYR A 83 -5.87 14.14 15.71
CA TYR A 83 -6.03 15.53 16.12
C TYR A 83 -4.83 16.39 15.70
N GLY A 84 -3.62 15.86 15.82
CA GLY A 84 -2.38 16.54 15.43
C GLY A 84 -2.11 16.61 13.93
N THR A 85 -2.94 15.98 13.09
CA THR A 85 -2.78 15.93 11.62
C THR A 85 -4.04 16.34 10.85
N GLN A 86 -5.09 16.76 11.55
CA GLN A 86 -6.41 17.09 11.00
C GLN A 86 -6.38 18.15 9.89
N GLU A 87 -5.36 19.01 9.85
CA GLU A 87 -5.14 20.01 8.81
C GLU A 87 -4.86 19.41 7.42
N ARG A 88 -4.52 18.11 7.36
CA ARG A 88 -4.29 17.39 6.10
C ARG A 88 -5.60 16.99 5.42
N VAL A 89 -6.67 16.77 6.18
CA VAL A 89 -7.95 16.29 5.66
C VAL A 89 -8.50 17.18 4.55
N PRO A 90 -8.60 18.52 4.70
CA PRO A 90 -9.10 19.37 3.61
C PRO A 90 -8.24 19.31 2.34
N ALA A 91 -6.92 19.13 2.48
CA ALA A 91 -6.02 19.00 1.34
C ALA A 91 -6.19 17.66 0.62
N LEU A 92 -6.37 16.56 1.37
CA LEU A 92 -6.67 15.25 0.80
C LEU A 92 -8.02 15.24 0.08
N LEU A 93 -9.07 15.81 0.69
CA LEU A 93 -10.39 15.92 0.05
C LEU A 93 -10.30 16.73 -1.25
N GLU A 94 -9.62 17.89 -1.22
CA GLU A 94 -9.42 18.73 -2.41
C GLU A 94 -8.65 17.99 -3.52
N ALA A 95 -7.57 17.28 -3.17
CA ALA A 95 -6.77 16.52 -4.11
C ALA A 95 -7.56 15.36 -4.73
N SER A 96 -8.32 14.64 -3.90
CA SER A 96 -9.17 13.51 -4.29
C SER A 96 -10.35 13.90 -5.17
N TRP A 97 -10.78 15.18 -5.11
CA TRP A 97 -11.88 15.72 -5.90
C TRP A 97 -11.45 16.17 -7.30
N ARG A 98 -10.17 16.56 -7.48
CA ARG A 98 -9.64 17.12 -8.73
C ARG A 98 -9.24 16.05 -9.75
N THR A 99 -9.11 14.80 -9.37
CA THR A 99 -8.79 13.64 -10.24
C THR A 99 -9.97 13.14 -11.09
N ARG A 100 -10.98 13.99 -11.36
CA ARG A 100 -12.25 13.60 -12.01
C ARG A 100 -12.16 13.52 -13.53
N ALA A 101 -12.28 12.31 -14.06
CA ALA A 101 -12.68 12.05 -15.46
C ALA A 101 -14.15 11.54 -15.59
N ARG A 102 -14.83 11.24 -14.47
CA ARG A 102 -16.26 10.88 -14.41
C ARG A 102 -16.93 11.59 -13.23
N PRO A 103 -18.22 11.97 -13.34
CA PRO A 103 -18.86 12.86 -12.38
C PRO A 103 -19.11 12.13 -11.06
N GLU A 104 -18.99 12.89 -9.97
CA GLU A 104 -19.50 12.58 -8.63
C GLU A 104 -18.73 11.49 -7.86
N TYR A 105 -17.90 11.94 -6.91
CA TYR A 105 -17.86 11.23 -5.63
C TYR A 105 -19.25 11.41 -5.04
N GLU A 106 -19.98 10.34 -4.81
CA GLU A 106 -20.98 10.40 -3.77
C GLU A 106 -20.21 10.49 -2.45
N GLU A 107 -20.32 11.62 -1.75
CA GLU A 107 -19.63 11.84 -0.48
C GLU A 107 -20.05 10.83 0.60
N ASP A 108 -21.17 10.14 0.38
CA ASP A 108 -21.65 9.01 1.17
C ASP A 108 -20.68 7.82 1.15
N ASN A 109 -19.64 7.87 0.32
CA ASN A 109 -18.59 6.85 0.21
C ASN A 109 -17.33 7.16 1.02
N ILE A 110 -17.19 8.35 1.63
CA ILE A 110 -16.01 8.72 2.41
C ILE A 110 -16.37 8.78 3.90
N LEU A 111 -15.78 7.88 4.68
CA LEU A 111 -15.86 7.85 6.13
C LEU A 111 -14.56 8.39 6.73
N LEU A 112 -14.64 9.54 7.41
CA LEU A 112 -13.51 10.11 8.13
C LEU A 112 -13.49 9.65 9.59
N VAL A 113 -12.36 9.10 9.99
CA VAL A 113 -12.17 8.49 11.31
C VAL A 113 -10.90 9.00 11.97
N GLY A 114 -10.92 9.20 13.28
CA GLY A 114 -9.80 9.75 14.03
C GLY A 114 -9.78 9.33 15.50
N ASP A 115 -8.97 10.04 16.26
CA ASP A 115 -8.84 9.95 17.72
C ASP A 115 -9.54 11.13 18.43
N PHE A 116 -10.46 11.78 17.72
CA PHE A 116 -11.26 12.91 18.18
C PHE A 116 -12.52 13.04 17.34
N THR A 117 -13.53 13.73 17.87
CA THR A 117 -14.71 14.16 17.10
C THR A 117 -14.53 15.59 16.62
N ALA A 118 -14.81 15.84 15.35
CA ALA A 118 -14.90 17.19 14.80
C ALA A 118 -15.90 17.26 13.66
N GLU A 119 -16.43 18.47 13.47
CA GLU A 119 -17.37 18.80 12.41
C GLU A 119 -16.91 20.10 11.75
N PHE A 120 -16.80 20.10 10.42
CA PHE A 120 -16.42 21.29 9.67
C PHE A 120 -17.10 21.33 8.31
N GLU A 121 -17.30 22.55 7.80
CA GLU A 121 -17.85 22.78 6.46
C GLU A 121 -16.74 22.68 5.41
N PHE A 122 -16.94 21.83 4.40
CA PHE A 122 -16.08 21.70 3.24
C PHE A 122 -16.93 21.75 1.97
N GLN A 123 -16.67 22.74 1.11
CA GLN A 123 -17.41 22.95 -0.15
C GLN A 123 -18.94 23.02 0.01
N GLY A 124 -19.41 23.58 1.12
CA GLY A 124 -20.85 23.78 1.40
C GLY A 124 -21.54 22.55 1.99
N LYS A 125 -20.77 21.62 2.54
CA LYS A 125 -21.28 20.41 3.18
C LYS A 125 -20.56 20.12 4.49
N THR A 126 -21.31 19.56 5.41
CA THR A 126 -20.85 19.19 6.74
C THR A 126 -20.06 17.88 6.68
N VAL A 127 -18.78 17.95 7.05
CA VAL A 127 -17.89 16.81 7.14
C VAL A 127 -17.67 16.46 8.61
N VAL A 128 -17.89 15.19 8.97
CA VAL A 128 -17.77 14.69 10.34
C VAL A 128 -16.59 13.73 10.44
N ILE A 129 -15.74 13.95 11.44
CA ILE A 129 -14.69 13.02 11.85
C ILE A 129 -15.21 12.24 13.06
N HIS A 130 -15.26 10.92 12.93
CA HIS A 130 -15.72 10.03 14.00
C HIS A 130 -14.57 9.59 14.91
N ASP A 131 -14.76 9.68 16.22
CA ASP A 131 -13.79 9.24 17.20
C ASP A 131 -13.80 7.72 17.38
N MET A 132 -12.86 7.04 16.75
CA MET A 132 -12.76 5.58 16.79
C MET A 132 -12.00 5.07 18.02
N VAL A 133 -11.25 5.94 18.70
CA VAL A 133 -10.63 5.59 19.99
C VAL A 133 -11.70 5.53 21.07
N ALA A 134 -12.64 6.46 21.09
CA ALA A 134 -13.83 6.37 21.95
C ALA A 134 -14.60 5.07 21.69
N ALA A 135 -14.91 4.76 20.43
CA ALA A 135 -15.61 3.54 20.05
C ALA A 135 -14.88 2.26 20.50
N ALA A 136 -13.54 2.24 20.42
CA ALA A 136 -12.73 1.13 20.93
C ALA A 136 -12.83 0.98 22.44
N MET A 137 -12.74 2.08 23.18
CA MET A 137 -12.77 2.07 24.65
C MET A 137 -14.15 1.72 25.22
N GLU A 138 -15.21 2.06 24.50
CA GLU A 138 -16.60 1.80 24.86
C GLU A 138 -17.07 0.38 24.48
N HIS A 139 -16.29 -0.35 23.67
CA HIS A 139 -16.65 -1.70 23.25
C HIS A 139 -16.76 -2.65 24.45
N GLU A 140 -17.83 -3.46 24.48
CA GLU A 140 -18.18 -4.31 25.63
C GLU A 140 -17.03 -5.23 26.07
N ALA A 141 -16.31 -5.81 25.11
CA ALA A 141 -15.15 -6.68 25.38
C ALA A 141 -13.99 -5.93 26.07
N VAL A 142 -13.78 -4.65 25.73
CA VAL A 142 -12.76 -3.80 26.35
C VAL A 142 -13.20 -3.38 27.75
N VAL A 143 -14.45 -2.96 27.91
CA VAL A 143 -15.00 -2.58 29.24
C VAL A 143 -14.94 -3.74 30.24
N LYS A 144 -15.15 -4.97 29.77
CA LYS A 144 -15.09 -6.19 30.60
C LYS A 144 -13.68 -6.67 30.91
N THR A 145 -12.65 -6.19 30.19
CA THR A 145 -11.27 -6.62 30.44
C THR A 145 -10.76 -6.06 31.77
N THR A 146 -9.78 -6.76 32.36
CA THR A 146 -9.09 -6.29 33.58
C THR A 146 -8.07 -5.19 33.28
N VAL A 147 -7.60 -5.11 32.03
CA VAL A 147 -6.65 -4.11 31.54
C VAL A 147 -7.40 -2.82 31.18
N LYS A 148 -7.86 -2.08 32.21
CA LYS A 148 -8.66 -0.86 32.01
C LYS A 148 -7.84 0.42 31.87
N ASN A 149 -6.58 0.40 32.32
CA ASN A 149 -5.79 1.62 32.48
C ASN A 149 -4.42 1.42 31.83
N THR A 150 -4.41 1.52 30.50
CA THR A 150 -3.18 1.55 29.72
C THR A 150 -2.65 2.97 29.67
N GLU A 151 -1.35 3.12 29.43
CA GLU A 151 -0.75 4.45 29.24
C GLU A 151 -1.49 5.21 28.13
N ARG A 152 -1.89 4.52 27.05
CA ARG A 152 -2.65 5.07 25.93
C ARG A 152 -4.05 5.57 26.32
N SER A 153 -4.77 4.89 27.22
CA SER A 153 -6.10 5.35 27.66
C SER A 153 -6.01 6.63 28.50
N TYR A 154 -4.99 6.72 29.36
CA TYR A 154 -4.70 7.95 30.13
C TYR A 154 -4.34 9.13 29.20
N LYS A 155 -3.41 8.88 28.26
CA LYS A 155 -2.98 9.84 27.25
C LYS A 155 -4.14 10.37 26.39
N TYR A 156 -4.99 9.47 25.90
CA TYR A 156 -6.21 9.81 25.15
C TYR A 156 -7.19 10.63 25.99
N GLY A 157 -7.40 10.26 27.26
CA GLY A 157 -8.25 11.01 28.18
C GLY A 157 -7.76 12.45 28.39
N ASN A 158 -6.46 12.64 28.60
CA ASN A 158 -5.86 13.98 28.74
C ASN A 158 -5.99 14.80 27.46
N MET A 159 -5.76 14.19 26.29
CA MET A 159 -5.96 14.85 25.00
C MET A 159 -7.43 15.30 24.85
N THR A 160 -8.38 14.42 25.14
CA THR A 160 -9.82 14.70 25.06
C THR A 160 -10.22 15.84 26.00
N LEU A 161 -9.69 15.87 27.23
CA LEU A 161 -9.91 16.95 28.18
C LEU A 161 -9.32 18.28 27.67
N ALA A 162 -8.10 18.27 27.12
CA ALA A 162 -7.49 19.47 26.56
C ALA A 162 -8.29 20.01 25.35
N ILE A 163 -8.82 19.13 24.49
CA ILE A 163 -9.72 19.51 23.39
C ILE A 163 -10.98 20.19 23.94
N LYS A 164 -11.62 19.56 24.94
CA LYS A 164 -12.85 20.08 25.56
C LYS A 164 -12.64 21.44 26.27
N ASP A 165 -11.46 21.64 26.86
CA ASP A 165 -11.08 22.90 27.52
C ASP A 165 -10.63 23.98 26.52
N GLY A 166 -10.59 23.69 25.21
CA GLY A 166 -10.11 24.62 24.18
C GLY A 166 -8.59 24.84 24.19
N LYS A 167 -7.83 23.99 24.88
CA LYS A 167 -6.36 24.06 25.01
C LYS A 167 -5.67 23.40 23.82
N LYS A 168 -5.82 24.00 22.63
CA LYS A 168 -5.34 23.43 21.36
C LYS A 168 -3.87 22.98 21.37
N LYS A 169 -2.95 23.81 21.89
CA LYS A 169 -1.52 23.47 21.94
C LYS A 169 -1.23 22.25 22.81
N GLU A 170 -1.90 22.16 23.96
CA GLU A 170 -1.74 21.03 24.87
C GLU A 170 -2.29 19.74 24.25
N ALA A 171 -3.44 19.82 23.57
CA ALA A 171 -4.00 18.69 22.81
C ALA A 171 -3.08 18.24 21.66
N GLU A 172 -2.47 19.18 20.93
CA GLU A 172 -1.47 18.89 19.90
C GLU A 172 -0.20 18.22 20.47
N GLU A 173 0.26 18.64 21.65
CA GLU A 173 1.40 18.04 22.34
C GLU A 173 1.10 16.59 22.77
N TYR A 174 -0.08 16.35 23.38
CA TYR A 174 -0.51 14.98 23.67
C TYR A 174 -0.61 14.14 22.40
N SER A 175 -1.27 14.65 21.36
CA SER A 175 -1.42 13.93 20.08
C SER A 175 -0.07 13.58 19.45
N LYS A 176 0.92 14.48 19.47
CA LYS A 176 2.28 14.18 18.96
C LYS A 176 3.00 13.11 19.76
N ALA A 177 2.82 13.10 21.08
CA ALA A 177 3.49 12.13 21.95
C ALA A 177 2.91 10.71 21.81
N VAL A 178 1.69 10.55 21.29
CA VAL A 178 0.90 9.31 21.47
C VAL A 178 0.13 8.89 20.22
N GLY A 179 0.10 9.72 19.19
CA GLY A 179 -0.78 9.54 18.03
C GLY A 179 -0.56 8.22 17.30
N TRP A 180 0.68 7.71 17.29
CA TRP A 180 0.99 6.41 16.72
C TRP A 180 0.53 5.23 17.61
N GLU A 181 0.58 5.38 18.94
CA GLU A 181 0.04 4.36 19.88
C GLU A 181 -1.49 4.28 19.82
N LEU A 182 -2.16 5.43 19.67
CA LEU A 182 -3.61 5.50 19.51
C LEU A 182 -4.07 4.94 18.15
N ASP A 183 -3.16 4.85 17.18
CA ASP A 183 -3.49 4.38 15.84
C ASP A 183 -4.04 2.96 15.84
N ALA A 184 -3.48 2.07 16.66
CA ALA A 184 -3.93 0.69 16.82
C ALA A 184 -5.40 0.57 17.23
N LEU A 185 -5.90 1.52 18.02
CA LEU A 185 -7.29 1.53 18.51
C LEU A 185 -8.29 1.93 17.42
N LYS A 186 -7.84 2.65 16.38
CA LYS A 186 -8.74 3.18 15.34
C LYS A 186 -9.13 2.12 14.32
N PHE A 187 -8.25 1.18 13.98
CA PHE A 187 -8.41 0.30 12.81
C PHE A 187 -9.69 -0.56 12.81
N ILE A 188 -9.89 -1.39 13.84
CA ILE A 188 -11.05 -2.30 13.92
C ILE A 188 -12.38 -1.53 13.99
N PRO A 189 -12.57 -0.54 14.88
CA PRO A 189 -13.80 0.24 14.90
C PRO A 189 -14.06 1.00 13.61
N SER A 190 -13.02 1.47 12.91
CA SER A 190 -13.19 2.13 11.61
C SER A 190 -13.76 1.17 10.55
N LEU A 191 -13.26 -0.07 10.50
CA LEU A 191 -13.80 -1.09 9.60
C LEU A 191 -15.24 -1.47 9.99
N GLU A 192 -15.53 -1.58 11.29
CA GLU A 192 -16.86 -1.91 11.77
C GLU A 192 -17.88 -0.81 11.48
N LEU A 193 -17.50 0.44 11.69
CA LEU A 193 -18.33 1.60 11.35
C LEU A 193 -18.64 1.60 9.86
N ALA A 194 -17.61 1.46 9.01
CA ALA A 194 -17.78 1.39 7.56
C ALA A 194 -18.70 0.23 7.13
N TRP A 195 -18.58 -0.94 7.75
CA TRP A 195 -19.45 -2.07 7.45
C TRP A 195 -20.92 -1.80 7.82
N LYS A 196 -21.16 -1.08 8.92
CA LYS A 196 -22.50 -0.73 9.40
C LYS A 196 -23.14 0.41 8.62
N THR A 197 -22.38 1.44 8.26
CA THR A 197 -22.91 2.67 7.64
C THR A 197 -22.86 2.64 6.11
N MET A 198 -21.94 1.87 5.53
CA MET A 198 -21.81 1.66 4.09
C MET A 198 -21.94 0.15 3.76
N PRO A 199 -23.10 -0.48 4.03
CA PRO A 199 -23.27 -1.90 3.78
C PRO A 199 -23.27 -2.20 2.28
N GLY A 200 -22.71 -3.35 1.90
CA GLY A 200 -22.83 -3.87 0.53
C GLY A 200 -21.85 -3.29 -0.48
N LYS A 201 -20.95 -2.36 -0.11
CA LYS A 201 -19.88 -1.89 -1.00
C LYS A 201 -19.02 -3.08 -1.46
N LYS A 202 -18.58 -3.05 -2.72
CA LYS A 202 -17.70 -4.06 -3.32
C LYS A 202 -16.28 -4.00 -2.74
N TRP A 203 -15.80 -2.79 -2.47
CA TRP A 203 -14.44 -2.54 -2.00
C TRP A 203 -14.43 -1.58 -0.81
N TYR A 204 -13.66 -1.92 0.22
CA TYR A 204 -13.41 -1.08 1.39
C TYR A 204 -11.93 -0.74 1.43
N ILE A 205 -11.59 0.53 1.25
CA ILE A 205 -10.23 1.05 1.15
C ILE A 205 -9.94 1.86 2.40
N MET A 206 -8.96 1.44 3.20
CA MET A 206 -8.45 2.22 4.32
C MET A 206 -7.19 2.96 3.88
N GLN A 207 -7.14 4.27 4.11
CA GLN A 207 -6.00 5.13 3.80
C GLN A 207 -5.72 6.13 4.93
N ASP A 208 -4.47 6.58 5.05
CA ASP A 208 -4.09 7.66 5.96
C ASP A 208 -4.32 9.04 5.32
N ASP A 209 -4.41 10.08 6.15
CA ASP A 209 -4.63 11.47 5.75
C ASP A 209 -3.51 12.09 4.87
N ASP A 210 -2.36 11.44 4.79
CA ASP A 210 -1.20 11.79 3.97
C ASP A 210 -0.94 10.81 2.81
N THR A 211 -1.97 10.01 2.48
CA THR A 211 -1.93 9.01 1.40
C THR A 211 -2.82 9.45 0.24
N PHE A 212 -2.28 9.41 -0.98
CA PHE A 212 -3.00 9.77 -2.19
C PHE A 212 -3.25 8.53 -3.04
N ILE A 213 -4.50 8.29 -3.44
CA ILE A 213 -4.90 7.17 -4.30
C ILE A 213 -4.97 7.61 -5.77
N ILE A 214 -4.25 6.91 -6.64
CA ILE A 214 -4.34 7.06 -8.09
C ILE A 214 -5.55 6.25 -8.58
N ARG A 215 -6.74 6.87 -8.57
CA ARG A 215 -7.99 6.17 -8.91
C ARG A 215 -7.99 5.45 -10.26
N PRO A 216 -7.52 6.05 -11.37
CA PRO A 216 -7.51 5.34 -12.66
C PRO A 216 -6.77 4.00 -12.60
N SER A 217 -5.60 3.97 -11.94
CA SER A 217 -4.85 2.75 -11.71
C SER A 217 -5.60 1.78 -10.80
N LEU A 218 -6.11 2.28 -9.67
CA LEU A 218 -6.77 1.45 -8.68
C LEU A 218 -8.03 0.79 -9.24
N TYR A 219 -8.87 1.54 -9.93
CA TYR A 219 -10.15 1.05 -10.43
C TYR A 219 -9.89 0.00 -11.49
N ARG A 220 -9.00 0.32 -12.44
CA ARG A 220 -8.58 -0.62 -13.47
C ARG A 220 -8.05 -1.92 -12.89
N PHE A 221 -7.32 -1.84 -11.79
CA PHE A 221 -6.83 -3.00 -11.07
C PHE A 221 -7.95 -3.83 -10.44
N LEU A 222 -8.85 -3.20 -9.70
CA LEU A 222 -9.91 -3.90 -8.99
C LEU A 222 -10.96 -4.52 -9.92
N GLU A 223 -11.18 -3.99 -11.13
CA GLU A 223 -12.14 -4.58 -12.09
C GLU A 223 -11.75 -6.00 -12.54
N HIS A 224 -10.52 -6.45 -12.26
CA HIS A 224 -10.03 -7.79 -12.59
C HIS A 224 -10.22 -8.82 -11.47
N LEU A 225 -10.73 -8.39 -10.32
CA LEU A 225 -10.89 -9.20 -9.12
C LEU A 225 -12.36 -9.31 -8.77
N ASP A 226 -12.78 -10.46 -8.23
CA ASP A 226 -14.18 -10.70 -7.85
C ASP A 226 -14.39 -10.31 -6.38
N PRO A 227 -14.96 -9.13 -6.08
CA PRO A 227 -15.14 -8.67 -4.70
C PRO A 227 -16.13 -9.50 -3.90
N SER A 228 -17.07 -10.20 -4.54
CA SER A 228 -18.18 -10.89 -3.88
C SER A 228 -17.84 -12.34 -3.51
N ASN A 229 -16.92 -12.97 -4.26
CA ASN A 229 -16.56 -14.38 -4.07
C ASN A 229 -15.12 -14.61 -3.60
N GLN A 230 -14.20 -13.64 -3.74
CA GLN A 230 -12.81 -13.80 -3.31
C GLN A 230 -12.55 -13.09 -1.99
N LEU A 231 -11.97 -13.79 -1.01
CA LEU A 231 -11.52 -13.22 0.26
C LEU A 231 -10.22 -12.43 0.08
N LEU A 232 -10.33 -11.22 -0.47
CA LEU A 232 -9.18 -10.39 -0.83
C LEU A 232 -8.85 -9.40 0.28
N TYR A 233 -7.59 -9.47 0.74
CA TYR A 233 -6.89 -8.44 1.49
C TYR A 233 -5.67 -8.00 0.67
N LEU A 234 -5.67 -6.76 0.20
CA LEU A 234 -4.71 -6.22 -0.76
C LEU A 234 -3.96 -5.06 -0.14
N GLY A 235 -2.68 -4.92 -0.44
CA GLY A 235 -1.83 -3.83 0.04
C GLY A 235 -0.35 -4.17 -0.08
N ASN A 236 0.52 -3.21 0.25
CA ASN A 236 1.97 -3.42 0.26
C ASN A 236 2.37 -4.34 1.42
N ALA A 237 2.69 -5.59 1.11
CA ALA A 237 2.92 -6.62 2.12
C ALA A 237 4.30 -6.50 2.80
N ILE A 238 4.29 -6.25 4.12
CA ILE A 238 5.45 -6.19 5.00
C ILE A 238 5.32 -7.22 6.15
N GLY A 239 6.31 -7.25 7.05
CA GLY A 239 6.36 -8.19 8.17
C GLY A 239 7.05 -9.52 7.84
N ASP A 240 6.94 -10.50 8.73
CA ASP A 240 7.56 -11.81 8.59
C ASP A 240 6.52 -12.94 8.40
N TYR A 241 6.96 -14.20 8.45
CA TYR A 241 6.05 -15.33 8.26
C TYR A 241 5.02 -15.51 9.39
N THR A 242 5.21 -14.88 10.55
CA THR A 242 4.26 -14.94 11.67
C THR A 242 3.12 -13.94 11.47
N ALA A 243 3.40 -12.81 10.82
CA ALA A 243 2.40 -11.83 10.44
C ALA A 243 2.86 -11.07 9.19
N ARG A 244 2.29 -11.42 8.03
CA ARG A 244 2.35 -10.60 6.81
C ARG A 244 1.16 -9.66 6.80
N PHE A 245 1.41 -8.36 6.65
CA PHE A 245 0.38 -7.32 6.75
C PHE A 245 0.59 -6.22 5.73
N ALA A 246 -0.48 -5.52 5.36
CA ALA A 246 -0.39 -4.39 4.45
C ALA A 246 0.14 -3.18 5.22
N HIS A 247 1.19 -2.53 4.72
CA HIS A 247 1.69 -1.29 5.28
C HIS A 247 0.59 -0.23 5.27
N GLY A 248 0.17 0.24 6.45
CA GLY A 248 -0.99 1.14 6.60
C GLY A 248 -0.92 2.40 5.75
N GLY A 249 0.26 3.03 5.70
CA GLY A 249 0.48 4.24 4.90
C GLY A 249 0.40 4.01 3.39
N SER A 250 0.63 2.79 2.90
CA SER A 250 0.45 2.48 1.48
C SER A 250 -1.02 2.25 1.09
N SER A 251 -1.94 2.39 2.05
CA SER A 251 -3.33 1.92 2.02
C SER A 251 -3.47 0.41 1.93
N PHE A 252 -4.63 -0.08 2.36
CA PHE A 252 -5.04 -1.45 2.13
C PHE A 252 -6.50 -1.54 1.72
N ILE A 253 -6.85 -2.67 1.10
CA ILE A 253 -8.18 -2.88 0.52
C ILE A 253 -8.71 -4.22 0.97
N LEU A 254 -9.97 -4.23 1.37
CA LEU A 254 -10.74 -5.43 1.64
C LEU A 254 -11.89 -5.54 0.64
N SER A 255 -12.03 -6.71 0.06
CA SER A 255 -13.22 -7.08 -0.72
C SER A 255 -14.46 -7.16 0.18
N GLN A 256 -15.64 -7.01 -0.42
CA GLN A 256 -16.93 -7.28 0.23
C GLN A 256 -16.95 -8.65 0.92
N ALA A 257 -16.44 -9.69 0.26
CA ALA A 257 -16.38 -11.03 0.82
C ALA A 257 -15.49 -11.11 2.07
N ALA A 258 -14.34 -10.41 2.08
CA ALA A 258 -13.45 -10.35 3.23
C ALA A 258 -14.08 -9.59 4.41
N MET A 259 -14.74 -8.46 4.15
CA MET A 259 -15.46 -7.68 5.18
C MET A 259 -16.60 -8.50 5.79
N ARG A 260 -17.43 -9.12 4.95
CA ARG A 260 -18.48 -10.04 5.41
C ARG A 260 -17.90 -11.16 6.28
N ARG A 261 -16.83 -11.82 5.82
CA ARG A 261 -16.17 -12.90 6.57
C ARG A 261 -15.64 -12.44 7.93
N LEU A 262 -15.10 -11.23 8.03
CA LEU A 262 -14.64 -10.66 9.30
C LEU A 262 -15.81 -10.43 10.26
N PHE A 263 -16.85 -9.72 9.83
CA PHE A 263 -17.95 -9.31 10.71
C PHE A 263 -19.00 -10.41 10.99
N GLU A 264 -19.01 -11.51 10.23
CA GLU A 264 -19.71 -12.76 10.60
C GLU A 264 -19.04 -13.50 11.78
N ASN A 265 -17.88 -13.03 12.26
CA ASN A 265 -17.13 -13.65 13.36
C ASN A 265 -16.94 -12.66 14.53
N PRO A 266 -18.03 -12.29 15.25
CA PRO A 266 -18.01 -11.23 16.27
C PRO A 266 -17.08 -11.54 17.45
N ASP A 267 -16.83 -12.81 17.76
CA ASP A 267 -15.86 -13.20 18.80
C ASP A 267 -14.42 -12.82 18.40
N VAL A 268 -14.06 -12.98 17.12
CA VAL A 268 -12.75 -12.58 16.60
C VAL A 268 -12.60 -11.06 16.62
N VAL A 269 -13.65 -10.33 16.22
CA VAL A 269 -13.69 -8.86 16.28
C VAL A 269 -13.55 -8.37 17.73
N SER A 270 -14.29 -8.97 18.67
CA SER A 270 -14.21 -8.65 20.10
C SER A 270 -12.80 -8.87 20.67
N GLN A 271 -12.14 -9.96 20.28
CA GLN A 271 -10.74 -10.20 20.64
C GLN A 271 -9.80 -9.14 20.05
N ALA A 272 -10.06 -8.68 18.83
CA ALA A 272 -9.25 -7.65 18.19
C ALA A 272 -9.39 -6.30 18.90
N TYR A 273 -10.59 -5.94 19.36
CA TYR A 273 -10.81 -4.78 20.23
C TYR A 273 -9.96 -4.87 21.51
N VAL A 274 -9.93 -6.02 22.19
CA VAL A 274 -9.09 -6.19 23.39
C VAL A 274 -7.60 -6.15 23.03
N ALA A 275 -7.18 -6.80 21.96
CA ALA A 275 -5.79 -6.82 21.51
C ALA A 275 -5.27 -5.43 21.10
N SER A 276 -6.16 -4.55 20.61
CA SER A 276 -5.82 -3.16 20.26
C SER A 276 -5.33 -2.32 21.45
N LEU A 277 -5.52 -2.79 22.69
CA LEU A 277 -5.03 -2.11 23.89
C LEU A 277 -3.51 -2.22 24.08
N ASP A 278 -2.88 -3.25 23.53
CA ASP A 278 -1.43 -3.52 23.68
C ASP A 278 -0.69 -3.62 22.33
N GLU A 279 -1.39 -3.79 21.21
CA GLU A 279 -0.75 -3.82 19.89
C GLU A 279 -0.10 -2.47 19.58
N THR A 280 1.10 -2.55 19.00
CA THR A 280 1.94 -1.41 18.61
C THR A 280 1.65 -1.00 17.17
N TRP A 281 1.37 -1.98 16.30
CA TRP A 281 1.16 -1.78 14.88
C TRP A 281 -0.30 -2.10 14.51
N GLY A 282 -1.12 -1.06 14.34
CA GLY A 282 -2.54 -1.24 14.04
C GLY A 282 -2.83 -1.93 12.70
N ASP A 283 -1.95 -1.79 11.71
CA ASP A 283 -2.02 -2.52 10.45
C ASP A 283 -1.70 -4.03 10.60
N LYS A 284 -0.76 -4.38 11.50
CA LYS A 284 -0.55 -5.77 11.94
C LYS A 284 -1.77 -6.31 12.70
N LEU A 285 -2.47 -5.50 13.49
CA LEU A 285 -3.72 -5.91 14.17
C LEU A 285 -4.77 -6.36 13.14
N ILE A 286 -4.93 -5.61 12.05
CA ILE A 286 -5.84 -5.98 10.95
C ILE A 286 -5.46 -7.35 10.39
N ALA A 287 -4.19 -7.55 10.02
CA ALA A 287 -3.76 -8.80 9.42
C ALA A 287 -3.93 -10.00 10.35
N THR A 288 -3.50 -9.89 11.61
CA THR A 288 -3.63 -10.99 12.60
C THR A 288 -5.10 -11.32 12.88
N THR A 289 -5.98 -10.33 12.86
CA THR A 289 -7.43 -10.53 12.99
C THR A 289 -8.02 -11.23 11.77
N LEU A 290 -7.67 -10.78 10.57
CA LEU A 290 -8.10 -11.39 9.30
C LEU A 290 -7.61 -12.83 9.14
N ILE A 291 -6.38 -13.13 9.57
CA ILE A 291 -5.82 -14.48 9.55
C ILE A 291 -6.68 -15.43 10.40
N LYS A 292 -7.20 -15.02 11.56
CA LYS A 292 -8.10 -15.86 12.39
C LYS A 292 -9.38 -16.27 11.66
N VAL A 293 -9.80 -15.52 10.65
CA VAL A 293 -10.95 -15.83 9.79
C VAL A 293 -10.53 -16.35 8.40
N GLY A 294 -9.26 -16.76 8.23
CA GLY A 294 -8.75 -17.37 7.01
C GLY A 294 -8.54 -16.40 5.85
N VAL A 295 -8.51 -15.09 6.12
CA VAL A 295 -8.21 -14.05 5.13
C VAL A 295 -6.74 -13.65 5.28
N TYR A 296 -5.95 -13.86 4.23
CA TYR A 296 -4.51 -13.56 4.20
C TYR A 296 -4.23 -12.48 3.16
N ILE A 297 -3.18 -11.70 3.39
CA ILE A 297 -2.75 -10.70 2.41
C ILE A 297 -2.34 -11.36 1.09
N SER A 298 -2.76 -10.75 -0.02
CA SER A 298 -2.33 -11.14 -1.36
C SER A 298 -0.99 -10.51 -1.68
N GLU A 299 0.09 -11.25 -1.46
CA GLU A 299 1.47 -10.84 -1.82
C GLU A 299 1.61 -10.50 -3.30
N ARG A 300 0.80 -11.12 -4.16
CA ARG A 300 0.85 -10.99 -5.62
C ARG A 300 0.78 -9.53 -6.07
N TYR A 301 -0.12 -8.74 -5.49
CA TYR A 301 -0.41 -7.39 -5.95
C TYR A 301 0.27 -6.30 -5.10
N GLY A 302 1.11 -6.68 -4.13
CA GLY A 302 1.64 -5.73 -3.15
C GLY A 302 2.51 -4.63 -3.78
N HIS A 303 3.16 -4.93 -4.89
CA HIS A 303 4.05 -4.00 -5.61
C HIS A 303 3.32 -2.84 -6.30
N PHE A 304 1.99 -2.88 -6.41
CA PHE A 304 1.19 -1.77 -6.92
C PHE A 304 1.04 -0.64 -5.89
N PHE A 305 1.09 -0.99 -4.59
CA PHE A 305 0.86 -0.09 -3.47
C PHE A 305 2.18 0.53 -3.05
N ASN A 306 2.36 1.82 -3.30
CA ASN A 306 3.64 2.48 -3.05
C ASN A 306 3.60 3.29 -1.76
N GLY A 307 4.62 3.08 -0.92
CA GLY A 307 4.76 3.70 0.40
C GLY A 307 5.54 5.01 0.40
N GLU A 308 5.78 5.59 -0.77
CA GLU A 308 6.66 6.74 -0.94
C GLU A 308 5.95 7.90 -1.65
N ARG A 309 6.50 9.11 -1.52
CA ARG A 309 6.05 10.29 -2.29
C ARG A 309 6.49 10.13 -3.76
N PRO A 310 5.78 10.71 -4.74
CA PRO A 310 6.06 10.46 -6.16
C PRO A 310 7.52 10.70 -6.58
N LEU A 311 8.17 11.77 -6.10
CA LEU A 311 9.55 12.10 -6.48
C LEU A 311 10.60 11.12 -5.97
N ILE A 312 10.34 10.45 -4.85
CA ILE A 312 11.28 9.53 -4.20
C ILE A 312 10.86 8.07 -4.36
N THR A 313 9.85 7.81 -5.18
CA THR A 313 9.28 6.49 -5.46
C THR A 313 10.33 5.66 -6.22
N LYS A 314 10.83 4.58 -5.60
CA LYS A 314 11.89 3.69 -6.14
C LYS A 314 11.42 2.65 -7.18
N ALA A 315 11.69 2.91 -8.45
CA ALA A 315 11.43 1.96 -9.53
C ALA A 315 12.63 1.02 -9.72
N SER A 316 12.47 -0.27 -9.40
CA SER A 316 13.38 -1.32 -9.85
C SER A 316 13.05 -1.71 -11.30
N ALA A 317 14.00 -2.37 -11.99
CA ALA A 317 13.85 -2.73 -13.41
C ALA A 317 12.60 -3.59 -13.71
N ASP A 318 12.18 -4.41 -12.74
CA ASP A 318 10.98 -5.25 -12.82
C ASP A 318 9.67 -4.49 -12.53
N ARG A 319 9.73 -3.31 -11.89
CA ARG A 319 8.57 -2.49 -11.54
C ARG A 319 8.27 -1.39 -12.54
N PHE A 320 9.17 -1.13 -13.48
CA PHE A 320 9.04 0.00 -14.41
C PHE A 320 7.71 0.02 -15.18
N CYS A 321 7.17 -1.18 -15.43
CA CYS A 321 5.92 -1.40 -16.14
C CYS A 321 4.75 -1.70 -15.21
N SER A 322 4.97 -1.76 -13.89
CA SER A 322 3.93 -1.94 -12.89
C SER A 322 3.09 -0.66 -12.74
N PRO A 323 1.79 -0.76 -12.47
CA PRO A 323 0.98 0.38 -12.08
C PRO A 323 1.41 0.89 -10.70
N LEU A 324 1.03 2.13 -10.43
CA LEU A 324 1.04 2.74 -9.11
C LEU A 324 -0.41 3.00 -8.69
N VAL A 325 -0.82 2.51 -7.52
CA VAL A 325 -2.18 2.77 -6.99
C VAL A 325 -2.19 3.79 -5.85
N SER A 326 -1.07 4.01 -5.18
CA SER A 326 -0.99 4.92 -4.04
C SER A 326 0.36 5.64 -3.93
N PHE A 327 0.36 6.82 -3.30
CA PHE A 327 1.55 7.48 -2.79
C PHE A 327 1.35 7.77 -1.31
N HIS A 328 2.42 7.74 -0.52
CA HIS A 328 2.35 7.97 0.92
C HIS A 328 3.36 9.03 1.37
N GLY A 329 3.19 9.53 2.60
CA GLY A 329 4.08 10.48 3.23
C GLY A 329 3.91 11.92 2.74
N LEU A 330 2.73 12.28 2.21
CA LEU A 330 2.38 13.64 1.82
C LEU A 330 1.96 14.48 3.04
N ALA A 331 2.82 14.49 4.06
CA ALA A 331 2.53 15.03 5.39
C ALA A 331 2.24 16.54 5.41
N GLN A 332 2.68 17.28 4.39
CA GLN A 332 2.39 18.70 4.24
C GLN A 332 1.17 18.91 3.34
N PRO A 333 0.13 19.66 3.77
CA PRO A 333 -1.04 19.94 2.95
C PRO A 333 -0.73 20.49 1.55
N ALA A 334 0.35 21.28 1.41
CA ALA A 334 0.80 21.80 0.12
C ALA A 334 1.24 20.68 -0.85
N GLN A 335 1.96 19.67 -0.36
CA GLN A 335 2.39 18.52 -1.15
C GLN A 335 1.21 17.70 -1.64
N MET A 336 0.23 17.42 -0.75
CA MET A 336 -1.00 16.73 -1.12
C MET A 336 -1.76 17.46 -2.23
N LYS A 337 -1.91 18.78 -2.13
CA LYS A 337 -2.56 19.60 -3.17
C LYS A 337 -1.78 19.62 -4.48
N GLU A 338 -0.46 19.64 -4.42
CA GLU A 338 0.40 19.60 -5.61
C GLU A 338 0.28 18.26 -6.34
N VAL A 339 0.33 17.15 -5.61
CA VAL A 339 0.08 15.81 -6.18
C VAL A 339 -1.33 15.74 -6.76
N GLY A 340 -2.34 16.21 -6.02
CA GLY A 340 -3.71 16.27 -6.52
C GLY A 340 -3.88 17.07 -7.81
N LYS A 341 -3.10 18.14 -8.01
CA LYS A 341 -3.09 18.91 -9.27
C LYS A 341 -2.32 18.20 -10.38
N THR A 342 -1.18 17.60 -10.06
CA THR A 342 -0.29 16.92 -11.02
C THR A 342 -0.99 15.72 -11.66
N PHE A 343 -1.75 14.98 -10.86
CA PHE A 343 -2.50 13.80 -11.30
C PHE A 343 -3.96 14.14 -11.65
N ALA A 344 -4.36 15.42 -11.63
CA ALA A 344 -5.68 15.85 -12.05
C ALA A 344 -5.87 15.60 -13.55
N GLY A 345 -7.04 15.08 -13.94
CA GLY A 345 -7.39 14.88 -15.35
C GLY A 345 -6.76 13.65 -16.02
N LEU A 346 -5.94 12.87 -15.31
CA LEU A 346 -5.52 11.55 -15.79
C LEU A 346 -6.70 10.58 -15.70
N ASP A 347 -7.03 9.93 -16.81
CA ASP A 347 -8.10 8.94 -16.93
C ASP A 347 -7.58 7.51 -17.17
N THR A 348 -6.27 7.37 -17.41
CA THR A 348 -5.58 6.10 -17.59
C THR A 348 -4.75 5.72 -16.37
N PRO A 349 -4.51 4.41 -16.14
CA PRO A 349 -3.56 3.95 -15.14
C PRO A 349 -2.19 4.62 -15.29
N VAL A 350 -1.58 4.96 -14.16
CA VAL A 350 -0.22 5.50 -14.08
C VAL A 350 0.74 4.39 -13.71
N PHE A 351 1.83 4.30 -14.46
CA PHE A 351 2.92 3.36 -14.26
C PHE A 351 4.14 4.05 -13.64
N TRP A 352 5.04 3.26 -13.05
CA TRP A 352 6.30 3.78 -12.49
C TRP A 352 7.09 4.61 -13.50
N LYS A 353 7.16 4.16 -14.76
CA LYS A 353 7.82 4.90 -15.86
C LYS A 353 7.19 6.27 -16.15
N ASP A 354 5.89 6.42 -15.94
CA ASP A 354 5.17 7.65 -16.31
C ASP A 354 5.52 8.79 -15.37
N LEU A 355 5.93 8.50 -14.12
CA LEU A 355 6.42 9.50 -13.19
C LEU A 355 7.58 10.31 -13.77
N TRP A 356 8.42 9.66 -14.57
CA TRP A 356 9.56 10.30 -15.22
C TRP A 356 9.08 11.45 -16.14
N GLU A 357 8.10 11.19 -16.99
CA GLU A 357 7.52 12.17 -17.90
C GLU A 357 6.65 13.21 -17.17
N ILE A 358 5.81 12.77 -16.22
CA ILE A 358 4.92 13.63 -15.43
C ILE A 358 5.70 14.72 -14.69
N TYR A 359 6.87 14.39 -14.16
CA TYR A 359 7.75 15.33 -13.47
C TYR A 359 8.78 16.02 -14.38
N GLY A 360 8.60 15.93 -15.71
CA GLY A 360 9.37 16.69 -16.68
C GLY A 360 10.84 16.27 -16.81
N GLN A 361 11.17 15.01 -16.48
CA GLN A 361 12.53 14.52 -16.65
C GLN A 361 12.87 14.30 -18.14
N PRO A 362 14.14 14.47 -18.54
CA PRO A 362 14.56 14.26 -19.93
C PRO A 362 14.33 12.80 -20.37
N SER A 363 13.95 12.58 -21.62
CA SER A 363 13.81 11.22 -22.17
C SER A 363 15.09 10.40 -21.98
N LEU A 364 14.94 9.08 -21.85
CA LEU A 364 16.06 8.15 -21.66
C LEU A 364 17.15 8.30 -22.74
N ASP A 365 16.77 8.54 -24.01
CA ASP A 365 17.73 8.81 -25.11
C ASP A 365 18.62 10.04 -24.88
N VAL A 366 18.11 11.06 -24.16
CA VAL A 366 18.87 12.27 -23.85
C VAL A 366 19.81 12.00 -22.68
N LEU A 367 19.41 11.15 -21.74
CA LEU A 367 20.27 10.70 -20.64
C LEU A 367 21.37 9.78 -21.14
N ASP A 368 21.09 8.92 -22.10
CA ASP A 368 22.11 8.05 -22.71
C ASP A 368 23.21 8.87 -23.39
N LYS A 369 22.83 9.92 -24.13
CA LYS A 369 23.79 10.84 -24.76
C LYS A 369 24.51 11.76 -23.78
N ASN A 370 23.85 12.15 -22.68
CA ASN A 370 24.36 13.05 -21.67
C ASN A 370 24.03 12.51 -20.26
N PRO A 371 24.82 11.55 -19.74
CA PRO A 371 24.45 10.77 -18.55
C PRO A 371 24.63 11.52 -17.23
N ILE A 372 25.41 12.61 -17.22
CA ILE A 372 25.72 13.36 -16.02
C ILE A 372 24.76 14.54 -15.88
N ARG A 373 23.91 14.52 -14.85
CA ARG A 373 23.00 15.62 -14.50
C ARG A 373 23.43 16.28 -13.21
N GLN A 374 23.72 17.57 -13.27
CA GLN A 374 23.92 18.39 -12.09
C GLN A 374 22.57 18.74 -11.47
N GLY A 375 22.52 18.80 -10.13
CA GLY A 375 21.34 19.30 -9.44
C GLY A 375 20.24 18.26 -9.30
N GLN A 376 20.57 16.98 -9.41
CA GLN A 376 19.63 15.86 -9.43
C GLN A 376 20.12 14.72 -8.53
N ASP A 377 19.18 13.92 -8.01
CA ASP A 377 19.47 12.71 -7.25
C ASP A 377 18.49 11.59 -7.58
N HIS A 378 18.88 10.70 -8.48
CA HIS A 378 18.09 9.56 -8.94
C HIS A 378 18.28 8.30 -8.09
N VAL A 379 19.08 8.36 -7.02
CA VAL A 379 19.23 7.26 -6.05
C VAL A 379 18.27 7.45 -4.87
N GLY A 380 18.15 8.68 -4.39
CA GLY A 380 17.27 9.02 -3.26
C GLY A 380 17.86 8.63 -1.90
N ARG A 381 16.98 8.23 -0.97
CA ARG A 381 17.38 7.89 0.40
C ARG A 381 18.18 6.58 0.44
N GLN A 382 19.11 6.50 1.39
CA GLN A 382 20.03 5.36 1.60
C GLN A 382 19.50 4.40 2.70
N ASP A 383 18.18 4.34 2.86
CA ASP A 383 17.47 3.45 3.76
C ASP A 383 17.41 1.99 3.25
N ASP A 384 17.48 1.82 1.93
CA ASP A 384 17.68 0.53 1.27
C ASP A 384 19.17 0.26 1.02
N PRO A 385 19.58 -1.02 0.84
CA PRO A 385 20.97 -1.41 0.62
C PRO A 385 21.55 -0.83 -0.68
N SER A 386 21.94 0.43 -0.63
CA SER A 386 22.69 1.13 -1.66
C SER A 386 24.18 0.79 -1.54
N MET A 387 24.87 0.76 -2.67
CA MET A 387 26.31 0.53 -2.69
C MET A 387 27.01 1.88 -2.62
N ILE A 388 27.70 2.13 -1.51
CA ILE A 388 28.39 3.38 -1.26
C ILE A 388 29.90 3.14 -1.40
N SER A 389 30.54 3.90 -2.28
CA SER A 389 31.99 3.88 -2.48
C SER A 389 32.53 5.31 -2.51
N ARG A 390 33.86 5.45 -2.45
CA ARG A 390 34.52 6.75 -2.64
C ARG A 390 34.96 6.91 -4.09
N ALA A 391 34.54 8.01 -4.72
CA ALA A 391 34.94 8.37 -6.08
C ALA A 391 35.47 9.81 -6.11
N GLU A 392 36.70 9.99 -6.59
CA GLU A 392 37.35 11.31 -6.65
C GLU A 392 36.73 12.24 -7.71
N SER A 393 36.05 11.67 -8.72
CA SER A 393 35.34 12.39 -9.77
C SER A 393 33.98 11.78 -10.08
N VAL A 394 33.12 12.58 -10.72
CA VAL A 394 31.82 12.15 -11.25
C VAL A 394 31.97 11.04 -12.29
N ASP A 395 32.97 11.14 -13.17
CA ASP A 395 33.22 10.15 -14.23
C ASP A 395 33.60 8.79 -13.65
N LYS A 396 34.33 8.77 -12.52
CA LYS A 396 34.64 7.53 -11.82
C LYS A 396 33.38 6.88 -11.25
N CYS A 397 32.47 7.67 -10.70
CA CYS A 397 31.19 7.16 -10.18
C CYS A 397 30.32 6.57 -11.29
N LEU A 398 30.25 7.26 -12.44
CA LEU A 398 29.56 6.75 -13.64
C LEU A 398 30.15 5.42 -14.10
N ALA A 399 31.47 5.34 -14.27
CA ALA A 399 32.15 4.11 -14.68
C ALA A 399 31.95 2.95 -13.69
N ASP A 400 31.94 3.24 -12.39
CA ASP A 400 31.65 2.26 -11.35
C ASP A 400 30.22 1.69 -11.50
N CYS A 401 29.24 2.52 -11.86
CA CYS A 401 27.87 2.08 -12.13
C CYS A 401 27.77 1.22 -13.39
N GLU A 402 28.34 1.68 -14.51
CA GLU A 402 28.32 0.96 -15.79
C GLU A 402 28.97 -0.43 -15.67
N SER A 403 30.05 -0.55 -14.88
CA SER A 403 30.74 -1.81 -14.64
C SER A 403 29.89 -2.88 -13.93
N ARG A 404 28.78 -2.48 -13.29
CA ARG A 404 27.90 -3.34 -12.48
C ARG A 404 26.63 -3.79 -13.21
N GLY A 405 26.37 -3.26 -14.41
CA GLY A 405 25.17 -3.59 -15.18
C GLY A 405 23.90 -3.45 -14.34
N LYS A 406 23.07 -4.51 -14.31
CA LYS A 406 21.76 -4.53 -13.62
C LYS A 406 21.79 -4.27 -12.11
N GLU A 407 22.94 -4.42 -11.47
CA GLU A 407 23.08 -4.08 -10.04
C GLU A 407 23.09 -2.56 -9.81
N CYS A 408 23.31 -1.76 -10.87
CA CYS A 408 23.27 -0.30 -10.83
C CYS A 408 22.36 0.26 -11.94
N LEU A 409 21.15 0.69 -11.56
CA LEU A 409 20.21 1.38 -12.45
C LEU A 409 20.36 2.90 -12.35
N ALA A 410 20.69 3.42 -11.17
CA ALA A 410 20.94 4.83 -10.94
C ALA A 410 22.18 5.05 -10.06
N TRP A 411 22.81 6.19 -10.21
CA TRP A 411 23.96 6.60 -9.43
C TRP A 411 23.87 8.08 -9.05
N THR A 412 24.43 8.42 -7.90
CA THR A 412 24.52 9.79 -7.39
C THR A 412 25.91 10.01 -6.79
N TRP A 413 26.60 11.04 -7.28
CA TRP A 413 27.89 11.49 -6.76
C TRP A 413 27.74 12.82 -6.02
N ASP A 414 28.19 12.85 -4.79
CA ASP A 414 28.18 14.04 -3.94
C ASP A 414 29.51 14.79 -4.05
N LYS A 415 29.45 16.05 -4.53
CA LYS A 415 30.66 16.85 -4.81
C LYS A 415 31.47 17.15 -3.54
N GLN A 416 30.80 17.30 -2.40
CA GLN A 416 31.43 17.70 -1.13
C GLN A 416 32.10 16.51 -0.45
N THR A 417 31.36 15.39 -0.33
CA THR A 417 31.81 14.20 0.42
C THR A 417 32.63 13.23 -0.43
N LYS A 418 32.61 13.38 -1.76
CA LYS A 418 33.25 12.44 -2.72
C LYS A 418 32.70 11.02 -2.63
N LEU A 419 31.48 10.88 -2.14
CA LEU A 419 30.77 9.61 -2.09
C LEU A 419 30.05 9.38 -3.40
N CYS A 420 30.25 8.19 -3.96
CA CYS A 420 29.47 7.63 -5.05
C CYS A 420 28.47 6.64 -4.45
N ILE A 421 27.20 6.88 -4.71
CA ILE A 421 26.10 6.06 -4.21
C ILE A 421 25.45 5.43 -5.43
N LEU A 422 25.33 4.12 -5.44
CA LEU A 422 24.77 3.33 -6.54
C LEU A 422 23.54 2.58 -6.04
N SER A 423 22.52 2.44 -6.88
CA SER A 423 21.29 1.71 -6.54
C SER A 423 20.81 0.80 -7.67
N PRO A 424 20.25 -0.38 -7.33
CA PRO A 424 19.51 -1.24 -8.26
C PRO A 424 18.07 -0.75 -8.53
N TRP A 425 17.79 0.52 -8.23
CA TRP A 425 16.52 1.21 -8.48
C TRP A 425 16.80 2.63 -8.97
N VAL A 426 15.77 3.28 -9.52
CA VAL A 426 15.78 4.69 -9.88
C VAL A 426 14.64 5.42 -9.15
N VAL A 427 14.88 6.65 -8.72
CA VAL A 427 13.82 7.60 -8.35
C VAL A 427 13.81 8.74 -9.36
N VAL A 428 12.65 9.40 -9.54
CA VAL A 428 12.58 10.66 -10.31
C VAL A 428 13.58 11.67 -9.75
N GLY A 429 13.65 11.74 -8.42
CA GLY A 429 14.66 12.49 -7.69
C GLY A 429 14.20 13.86 -7.25
N GLU A 430 14.77 14.30 -6.13
CA GLU A 430 14.72 15.69 -5.71
C GLU A 430 15.84 16.49 -6.40
N HIS A 431 15.87 17.82 -6.22
CA HIS A 431 16.83 18.70 -6.91
C HIS A 431 17.90 19.31 -5.97
N PRO A 432 18.81 18.53 -5.38
CA PRO A 432 19.88 19.04 -4.52
C PRO A 432 20.99 19.72 -5.32
N LYS A 433 21.43 20.90 -4.90
CA LYS A 433 22.40 21.74 -5.65
C LYS A 433 23.79 21.11 -5.83
N ASP A 434 24.23 20.27 -4.90
CA ASP A 434 25.62 19.79 -4.81
C ASP A 434 25.83 18.34 -5.27
N ARG A 435 24.81 17.73 -5.90
CA ARG A 435 24.88 16.35 -6.39
C ARG A 435 24.85 16.28 -7.91
N TYR A 436 25.51 15.26 -8.41
CA TYR A 436 25.46 14.84 -9.80
C TYR A 436 24.87 13.46 -9.85
N SER A 437 23.97 13.19 -10.78
CA SER A 437 23.30 11.90 -10.87
C SER A 437 23.06 11.50 -12.31
N GLY A 438 22.86 10.21 -12.54
CA GLY A 438 22.61 9.64 -13.85
C GLY A 438 21.98 8.25 -13.75
N LEU A 439 21.57 7.74 -14.91
CA LEU A 439 20.98 6.42 -15.05
C LEU A 439 21.87 5.53 -15.92
N ASN A 440 21.86 4.23 -15.65
CA ASN A 440 22.44 3.23 -16.54
C ASN A 440 21.40 2.83 -17.60
N VAL A 441 21.15 3.71 -18.58
CA VAL A 441 20.03 3.60 -19.54
C VAL A 441 20.01 2.26 -20.29
N GLY A 442 21.20 1.70 -20.58
CA GLY A 442 21.32 0.41 -21.27
C GLY A 442 20.64 -0.76 -20.56
N GLU A 443 20.45 -0.68 -19.24
CA GLU A 443 19.82 -1.74 -18.44
C GLU A 443 18.30 -1.62 -18.36
N PHE A 444 17.73 -0.50 -18.82
CA PHE A 444 16.28 -0.25 -18.84
C PHE A 444 15.56 -0.95 -20.01
N THR A 445 16.24 -1.87 -20.73
CA THR A 445 15.69 -2.65 -21.87
C THR A 445 14.20 -2.98 -21.71
N PRO A 446 13.37 -2.76 -22.75
CA PRO A 446 11.93 -2.58 -22.60
C PRO A 446 11.26 -3.93 -22.33
N ARG A 447 11.12 -4.26 -21.05
CA ARG A 447 10.20 -5.33 -20.61
C ARG A 447 8.77 -4.85 -20.50
N CYS A 448 8.50 -3.58 -20.76
CA CYS A 448 7.13 -3.15 -20.97
C CYS A 448 6.72 -3.67 -22.34
N PRO A 449 5.71 -4.55 -22.44
CA PRO A 449 5.10 -4.84 -23.72
C PRO A 449 4.80 -3.50 -24.36
N ALA A 450 5.40 -3.24 -25.52
CA ALA A 450 5.15 -2.00 -26.22
C ALA A 450 3.63 -1.91 -26.41
N LEU A 451 3.06 -0.79 -26.00
CA LEU A 451 1.69 -0.39 -26.31
C LEU A 451 1.61 -0.15 -27.82
N PHE A 452 1.83 -1.19 -28.65
CA PHE A 452 1.77 -1.09 -30.09
C PHE A 452 0.28 -0.97 -30.44
N LEU A 453 -0.15 0.28 -30.68
CA LEU A 453 -1.08 0.62 -31.75
C LEU A 453 -2.50 0.00 -31.72
N ALA A 454 -3.04 -0.42 -30.57
CA ALA A 454 -4.42 -0.93 -30.53
C ALA A 454 -5.50 0.14 -30.26
N LEU A 455 -5.17 1.26 -29.59
CA LEU A 455 -6.16 2.29 -29.25
C LEU A 455 -6.42 3.32 -30.37
N ALA A 456 -5.57 3.38 -31.39
CA ALA A 456 -5.79 4.22 -32.57
C ALA A 456 -6.70 3.56 -33.64
N ALA A 457 -6.92 2.24 -33.57
CA ALA A 457 -7.68 1.52 -34.60
C ALA A 457 -9.20 1.39 -34.31
N GLN A 458 -9.65 1.61 -33.07
CA GLN A 458 -11.08 1.57 -32.73
C GLN A 458 -11.79 2.94 -32.82
N ALA A 459 -11.03 4.04 -32.87
CA ALA A 459 -11.59 5.39 -33.10
C ALA A 459 -11.83 5.72 -34.59
N ALA A 460 -11.38 4.87 -35.52
CA ALA A 460 -11.54 5.06 -36.97
C ALA A 460 -12.70 4.26 -37.60
N LEU A 461 -13.47 3.50 -36.80
CA LEU A 461 -14.58 2.66 -37.30
C LEU A 461 -15.95 2.96 -36.70
N VAL A 462 -16.11 4.07 -35.98
CA VAL A 462 -17.43 4.55 -35.57
C VAL A 462 -17.53 6.05 -35.76
N LYS A 463 -18.04 6.44 -36.95
CA LYS A 463 -18.99 7.54 -37.17
C LYS A 463 -19.22 7.75 -38.68
N PRO A 464 -20.44 8.14 -39.07
CA PRO A 464 -21.70 7.40 -39.03
C PRO A 464 -21.88 6.49 -40.26
#